data_AF-A0A1F3MEX9-F1
#
_entry.id   AF-A0A1F3MEX9-F1
#
_cell.length_a   1.000
_cell.length_b   1.000
_cell.length_c   1.000
_cell.angle_alpha   90.00
_cell.angle_beta   90.00
_cell.angle_gamma   90.00
#
_symmetry.space_group_name_H-M   'P 1'
#
loop_
_entity.id
_entity.type
_entity.pdbx_description
1 polymer ?
#
loop_
_entity_poly.entity_id
_entity_poly.type
_entity_poly.pdbx_seq_one_letter_code
_entity_poly.pdbx_strand_id
1 'polypeptide(L)'
;RNILAVGAFFLPFYLVLSITLIGFIENRSQGWKLMYAQPVGRGYYYVSKLFFLLLVIGLVFILKFIFSSIAIYFIELIKPQFKVNAFFSLWSGFLIPELKIILSCFTLISIQYWLSLRMKNFVLPFGIGTFAAILPLAVFIILGIAGIISSPEKLNHMLKFDPYSLPFSFVFDYAGIKSNTTVVQIPAKFVIASVAAGLVIGTAGFFDLRRRNIH
;
A
#
# COMPACT_ATOMS: atom_id res chain seq x y z
N ARG A 1 1.97 -20.58 7.53
CA ARG A 1 3.01 -19.52 7.69
C ARG A 1 3.35 -18.82 6.37
N ASN A 2 3.45 -19.53 5.23
CA ASN A 2 3.91 -18.94 3.95
C ASN A 2 2.86 -18.08 3.21
N ILE A 3 1.56 -18.34 3.40
CA ILE A 3 0.48 -17.65 2.65
C ILE A 3 0.42 -16.14 2.97
N LEU A 4 0.68 -15.75 4.23
CA LEU A 4 0.68 -14.35 4.64
C LEU A 4 1.82 -13.55 4.01
N ALA A 5 3.00 -14.17 3.87
CA ALA A 5 4.16 -13.54 3.22
C ALA A 5 3.91 -13.33 1.71
N VAL A 6 3.25 -14.29 1.06
CA VAL A 6 2.86 -14.20 -0.35
C VAL A 6 1.84 -13.07 -0.56
N GLY A 7 0.79 -12.99 0.27
CA GLY A 7 -0.22 -11.93 0.18
C GLY A 7 0.35 -10.54 0.41
N ALA A 8 1.28 -10.39 1.36
CA ALA A 8 1.96 -9.13 1.60
C ALA A 8 2.84 -8.71 0.40
N PHE A 9 3.53 -9.64 -0.25
CA PHE A 9 4.33 -9.32 -1.43
C PHE A 9 3.50 -8.83 -2.61
N PHE A 10 2.27 -9.32 -2.81
CA PHE A 10 1.43 -8.94 -3.97
C PHE A 10 0.66 -7.62 -3.78
N LEU A 11 0.43 -7.20 -2.54
CA LEU A 11 -0.33 -6.00 -2.21
C LEU A 11 0.23 -4.68 -2.82
N PRO A 12 1.55 -4.38 -2.83
CA PRO A 12 2.06 -3.15 -3.44
C PRO A 12 1.86 -3.15 -4.95
N PHE A 13 2.02 -4.29 -5.61
CA PHE A 13 1.80 -4.40 -7.05
C PHE A 13 0.34 -4.11 -7.39
N TYR A 14 -0.58 -4.66 -6.60
CA TYR A 14 -2.00 -4.35 -6.75
C TYR A 14 -2.25 -2.84 -6.61
N LEU A 15 -1.74 -2.20 -5.55
CA LEU A 15 -1.93 -0.76 -5.33
C LEU A 15 -1.31 0.09 -6.46
N VAL A 16 -0.07 -0.20 -6.85
CA VAL A 16 0.62 0.50 -7.93
C VAL A 16 -0.18 0.38 -9.23
N LEU A 17 -0.59 -0.84 -9.58
CA LEU A 17 -1.38 -1.09 -10.78
C LEU A 17 -2.71 -0.32 -10.75
N SER A 18 -3.48 -0.43 -9.68
CA SER A 18 -4.78 0.25 -9.55
C SER A 18 -4.65 1.76 -9.67
N ILE A 19 -3.68 2.38 -8.99
CA ILE A 19 -3.49 3.84 -9.01
C ILE A 19 -3.04 4.31 -10.41
N THR A 20 -2.09 3.59 -11.02
CA THR A 20 -1.61 3.94 -12.38
C THR A 20 -2.69 3.78 -13.44
N LEU A 21 -3.56 2.78 -13.30
CA LEU A 21 -4.67 2.56 -14.23
C LEU A 21 -5.67 3.72 -14.16
N ILE A 22 -6.03 4.14 -12.94
CA ILE A 22 -6.94 5.27 -12.72
C ILE A 22 -6.35 6.56 -13.33
N GLY A 23 -5.08 6.85 -13.06
CA GLY A 23 -4.42 8.02 -13.66
C GLY A 23 -4.27 7.92 -15.18
N PHE A 24 -4.07 6.72 -15.73
CA PHE A 24 -4.01 6.51 -17.18
C PHE A 24 -5.35 6.77 -17.87
N ILE A 25 -6.46 6.25 -17.31
CA ILE A 25 -7.81 6.48 -17.84
C ILE A 25 -8.09 7.99 -17.93
N GLU A 26 -7.68 8.72 -16.91
CA GLU A 26 -7.87 10.16 -16.82
C GLU A 26 -7.01 10.95 -17.82
N ASN A 27 -5.75 10.54 -18.01
CA ASN A 27 -4.88 11.15 -19.01
C ASN A 27 -5.36 10.87 -20.44
N ARG A 28 -5.99 9.70 -20.67
CA ARG A 28 -6.52 9.30 -21.98
C ARG A 28 -7.84 9.98 -22.33
N SER A 29 -8.72 10.22 -21.35
CA SER A 29 -10.07 10.75 -21.59
C SER A 29 -10.12 12.24 -21.92
N GLN A 30 -8.97 12.94 -21.99
CA GLN A 30 -8.91 14.41 -22.02
C GLN A 30 -9.71 15.05 -20.87
N GLY A 31 -10.01 14.30 -19.80
CA GLY A 31 -10.88 14.73 -18.71
C GLY A 31 -10.42 16.03 -18.05
N TRP A 32 -9.11 16.26 -18.06
CA TRP A 32 -8.47 17.51 -17.67
C TRP A 32 -9.06 18.74 -18.38
N LYS A 33 -9.29 18.70 -19.70
CA LYS A 33 -9.82 19.85 -20.45
C LYS A 33 -11.25 20.19 -20.03
N LEU A 34 -12.07 19.16 -19.80
CA LEU A 34 -13.45 19.33 -19.35
C LEU A 34 -13.51 19.82 -17.90
N MET A 35 -12.63 19.32 -17.03
CA MET A 35 -12.55 19.74 -15.62
C MET A 35 -12.00 21.16 -15.47
N TYR A 36 -11.03 21.57 -16.29
CA TYR A 36 -10.50 22.94 -16.24
C TYR A 36 -11.44 24.01 -16.80
N ALA A 37 -12.50 23.61 -17.52
CA ALA A 37 -13.55 24.53 -17.95
C ALA A 37 -14.52 24.88 -16.81
N GLN A 38 -14.52 24.12 -15.71
CA GLN A 38 -15.37 24.40 -14.56
C GLN A 38 -14.69 25.42 -13.61
N PRO A 39 -15.46 26.28 -12.93
CA PRO A 39 -14.95 27.33 -12.05
C PRO A 39 -14.48 26.79 -10.68
N VAL A 40 -13.79 25.64 -10.67
CA VAL A 40 -13.31 24.98 -9.44
C VAL A 40 -11.78 25.04 -9.41
N GLY A 41 -11.22 25.32 -8.24
CA GLY A 41 -9.77 25.41 -8.07
C GLY A 41 -9.06 24.08 -8.37
N ARG A 42 -7.96 24.12 -9.13
CA ARG A 42 -7.17 22.94 -9.56
C ARG A 42 -6.75 22.02 -8.41
N GLY A 43 -6.50 22.61 -7.24
CA GLY A 43 -6.12 21.87 -6.03
C GLY A 43 -7.25 21.03 -5.43
N TYR A 44 -8.51 21.44 -5.57
CA TYR A 44 -9.66 20.67 -5.07
C TYR A 44 -9.81 19.36 -5.84
N TYR A 45 -9.55 19.35 -7.15
CA TYR A 45 -9.58 18.13 -7.95
C TYR A 45 -8.56 17.09 -7.48
N TYR A 46 -7.35 17.55 -7.13
CA TYR A 46 -6.30 16.68 -6.60
C TYR A 46 -6.72 16.02 -5.28
N VAL A 47 -7.22 16.81 -4.32
CA VAL A 47 -7.62 16.32 -3.00
C VAL A 47 -8.83 15.40 -3.09
N SER A 48 -9.84 15.77 -3.87
CA SER A 48 -11.04 14.94 -4.08
C SER A 48 -10.69 13.59 -4.70
N LYS A 49 -9.74 13.56 -5.65
CA LYS A 49 -9.29 12.31 -6.27
C LYS A 49 -8.40 11.46 -5.37
N LEU A 50 -7.51 12.08 -4.59
CA LEU A 50 -6.80 11.37 -3.53
C LEU A 50 -7.79 10.71 -2.57
N PHE A 51 -8.81 11.44 -2.13
CA PHE A 51 -9.85 10.90 -1.25
C PHE A 51 -10.62 9.75 -1.91
N PHE A 52 -10.97 9.88 -3.20
CA PHE A 52 -11.60 8.80 -3.97
C PHE A 52 -10.71 7.55 -4.04
N LEU A 53 -9.40 7.71 -4.27
CA LEU A 53 -8.46 6.59 -4.27
C LEU A 53 -8.40 5.90 -2.90
N LEU A 54 -8.40 6.65 -1.81
CA LEU A 54 -8.44 6.10 -0.45
C LEU A 54 -9.74 5.32 -0.22
N LEU A 55 -10.88 5.83 -0.68
CA LEU A 55 -12.17 5.12 -0.60
C LEU A 55 -12.16 3.82 -1.39
N VAL A 56 -11.65 3.83 -2.63
CA VAL A 56 -11.55 2.63 -3.46
C VAL A 56 -10.67 1.58 -2.78
N ILE A 57 -9.53 1.98 -2.23
CA ILE A 57 -8.64 1.07 -1.52
C ILE A 57 -9.30 0.56 -0.23
N GLY A 58 -9.94 1.44 0.54
CA GLY A 58 -10.70 1.03 1.73
C GLY A 58 -11.78 0.01 1.41
N LEU A 59 -12.51 0.21 0.31
CA LEU A 59 -13.52 -0.73 -0.18
C LEU A 59 -12.90 -2.09 -0.53
N VAL A 60 -11.75 -2.12 -1.20
CA VAL A 60 -11.04 -3.37 -1.52
C VAL A 60 -10.67 -4.13 -0.25
N PHE A 61 -10.21 -3.45 0.80
CA PHE A 61 -9.92 -4.09 2.08
C PHE A 61 -11.16 -4.64 2.77
N ILE A 62 -12.29 -3.93 2.71
CA ILE A 62 -13.59 -4.41 3.21
C ILE A 62 -14.02 -5.67 2.44
N LEU A 63 -13.92 -5.66 1.11
CA LEU A 63 -14.22 -6.82 0.28
C LEU A 63 -13.29 -7.99 0.60
N LYS A 64 -11.98 -7.73 0.80
CA LYS A 64 -11.01 -8.74 1.21
C LYS A 64 -11.43 -9.38 2.54
N PHE A 65 -11.87 -8.58 3.51
CA PHE A 65 -12.37 -9.07 4.78
C PHE A 65 -13.60 -9.96 4.61
N ILE A 66 -14.61 -9.48 3.87
CA ILE A 66 -15.85 -10.24 3.61
C ILE A 66 -15.55 -11.57 2.90
N PHE A 67 -14.77 -11.54 1.83
CA PHE A 67 -14.43 -12.76 1.09
C PHE A 67 -13.56 -13.71 1.90
N SER A 68 -12.64 -13.21 2.72
CA SER A 68 -11.86 -14.05 3.64
C SER A 68 -12.76 -14.72 4.68
N SER A 69 -13.73 -13.98 5.22
CA SER A 69 -14.72 -14.52 6.16
C SER A 69 -15.57 -15.61 5.53
N ILE A 70 -16.05 -15.39 4.31
CA ILE A 70 -16.82 -16.38 3.54
C ILE A 70 -15.96 -17.63 3.26
N ALA A 71 -14.71 -17.45 2.83
CA ALA A 71 -13.81 -18.56 2.54
C ALA A 71 -13.55 -19.45 3.78
N ILE A 72 -13.35 -18.85 4.95
CA ILE A 72 -13.19 -19.59 6.21
C ILE A 72 -14.45 -20.39 6.54
N TYR A 73 -15.63 -19.80 6.35
CA TYR A 73 -16.91 -20.49 6.55
C TYR A 73 -17.08 -21.70 5.62
N PHE A 74 -16.74 -21.55 4.33
CA PHE A 74 -16.75 -22.68 3.38
C PHE A 74 -15.76 -23.79 3.76
N ILE A 75 -14.58 -23.43 4.29
CA ILE A 75 -13.59 -24.41 4.72
C ILE A 75 -14.09 -25.22 5.91
N GLU A 76 -14.78 -24.59 6.87
CA GLU A 76 -15.39 -25.30 8.00
C GLU A 76 -16.44 -26.31 7.52
N LEU A 77 -17.28 -25.92 6.56
CA LEU A 77 -18.31 -26.80 6.02
C LEU A 77 -17.72 -28.07 5.39
N ILE A 78 -16.58 -27.95 4.71
CA ILE A 78 -15.88 -29.08 4.07
C ILE A 78 -15.05 -29.87 5.09
N LYS A 79 -14.48 -29.22 6.10
CA LYS A 79 -13.61 -29.83 7.13
C LYS A 79 -14.03 -29.35 8.52
N PRO A 80 -15.02 -30.00 9.17
CA PRO A 80 -15.57 -29.60 10.47
C PRO A 80 -14.59 -29.74 11.65
N GLN A 81 -13.40 -30.28 11.39
CA GLN A 81 -12.26 -30.30 12.31
C GLN A 81 -11.67 -28.89 12.58
N PHE A 82 -11.92 -27.91 11.70
CA PHE A 82 -11.60 -26.50 11.95
C PHE A 82 -12.79 -25.78 12.60
N LYS A 83 -12.95 -25.91 13.93
CA LYS A 83 -14.05 -25.27 14.67
C LYS A 83 -13.98 -23.74 14.59
N VAL A 84 -15.04 -23.10 14.09
CA VAL A 84 -15.14 -21.63 13.87
C VAL A 84 -15.62 -20.86 15.11
N ASN A 85 -15.77 -21.49 16.29
CA ASN A 85 -16.06 -20.74 17.53
C ASN A 85 -15.01 -19.66 17.89
N ALA A 86 -13.85 -19.64 17.23
CA ALA A 86 -12.86 -18.57 17.32
C ALA A 86 -13.14 -17.34 16.41
N PHE A 87 -14.15 -17.37 15.54
CA PHE A 87 -14.41 -16.36 14.50
C PHE A 87 -14.73 -14.97 15.07
N PHE A 88 -15.43 -14.91 16.20
CA PHE A 88 -15.74 -13.66 16.89
C PHE A 88 -14.52 -13.06 17.60
N SER A 89 -13.62 -13.91 18.13
CA SER A 89 -12.33 -13.48 18.69
C SER A 89 -11.35 -13.03 17.60
N LEU A 90 -11.47 -13.61 16.40
CA LEU A 90 -10.70 -13.22 15.21
C LEU A 90 -11.10 -11.85 14.66
N TRP A 91 -12.35 -11.40 14.81
CA TRP A 91 -12.79 -10.09 14.31
C TRP A 91 -12.00 -8.91 14.90
N SER A 92 -11.85 -8.87 16.23
CA SER A 92 -11.03 -7.84 16.90
C SER A 92 -9.54 -7.99 16.58
N GLY A 93 -9.08 -9.23 16.41
CA GLY A 93 -7.72 -9.56 15.97
C GLY A 93 -7.43 -9.25 14.50
N PHE A 94 -8.43 -9.08 13.64
CA PHE A 94 -8.23 -8.86 12.21
C PHE A 94 -8.42 -7.41 11.80
N LEU A 95 -9.42 -6.72 12.35
CA LEU A 95 -9.73 -5.32 11.99
C LEU A 95 -8.59 -4.34 12.32
N ILE A 96 -7.97 -4.47 13.50
CA ILE A 96 -6.92 -3.54 13.93
C ILE A 96 -5.66 -3.65 13.05
N PRO A 97 -5.11 -4.84 12.76
CA PRO A 97 -3.99 -4.97 11.83
C PRO A 97 -4.30 -4.48 10.42
N GLU A 98 -5.49 -4.78 9.89
CA GLU A 98 -5.89 -4.35 8.54
C GLU A 98 -5.93 -2.83 8.43
N LEU A 99 -6.50 -2.15 9.43
CA LEU A 99 -6.54 -0.69 9.46
C LEU A 99 -5.12 -0.09 9.54
N LYS A 100 -4.21 -0.72 10.29
CA LYS A 100 -2.79 -0.34 10.32
C LYS A 100 -2.11 -0.54 8.96
N ILE A 101 -2.43 -1.60 8.21
CA ILE A 101 -1.90 -1.82 6.86
C ILE A 101 -2.38 -0.73 5.90
N ILE A 102 -3.67 -0.40 5.92
CA ILE A 102 -4.25 0.66 5.08
C ILE A 102 -3.56 1.99 5.34
N LEU A 103 -3.41 2.36 6.61
CA LEU A 103 -2.72 3.60 7.01
C LEU A 103 -1.23 3.58 6.62
N SER A 104 -0.57 2.42 6.67
CA SER A 104 0.82 2.27 6.25
C SER A 104 0.99 2.42 4.73
N CYS A 105 -0.04 2.07 3.95
CA CYS A 105 -0.04 2.24 2.50
C CYS A 105 -0.23 3.70 2.06
N PHE A 106 -0.59 4.61 2.97
CA PHE A 106 -0.91 5.99 2.63
C PHE A 106 0.24 6.71 1.88
N THR A 107 1.48 6.50 2.33
CA THR A 107 2.66 7.09 1.66
C THR A 107 2.81 6.60 0.23
N LEU A 108 2.67 5.28 0.01
CA LEU A 108 2.74 4.67 -1.31
C LEU A 108 1.67 5.24 -2.22
N ILE A 109 0.43 5.37 -1.72
CA ILE A 109 -0.69 5.90 -2.50
C ILE A 109 -0.41 7.34 -2.93
N SER A 110 0.05 8.19 -2.01
CA SER A 110 0.37 9.60 -2.29
C SER A 110 1.48 9.73 -3.34
N ILE A 111 2.57 8.97 -3.22
CA ILE A 111 3.68 9.02 -4.20
C ILE A 111 3.22 8.53 -5.56
N GLN A 112 2.57 7.36 -5.60
CA GLN A 112 2.19 6.74 -6.84
C GLN A 112 1.15 7.58 -7.60
N TYR A 113 0.22 8.20 -6.86
CA TYR A 113 -0.75 9.11 -7.46
C TYR A 113 -0.08 10.34 -8.04
N TRP A 114 0.82 10.98 -7.28
CA TRP A 114 1.59 12.13 -7.78
C TRP A 114 2.39 11.79 -9.04
N LEU A 115 3.03 10.62 -9.07
CA LEU A 115 3.77 10.14 -10.24
C LEU A 115 2.86 9.90 -11.44
N SER A 116 1.69 9.30 -11.23
CA SER A 116 0.72 9.01 -12.29
C SER A 116 0.10 10.27 -12.91
N LEU A 117 0.08 11.39 -12.20
CA LEU A 117 -0.36 12.69 -12.74
C LEU A 117 0.70 13.38 -13.60
N ARG A 118 1.99 13.09 -13.34
CA ARG A 118 3.10 13.66 -14.12
C ARG A 118 3.25 12.97 -15.46
N MET A 119 3.07 11.66 -15.49
CA MET A 119 3.31 10.82 -16.66
C MET A 119 2.01 10.54 -17.43
N LYS A 120 1.97 10.91 -18.73
CA LYS A 120 0.81 10.60 -19.61
C LYS A 120 0.71 9.10 -19.97
N ASN A 121 1.82 8.38 -19.85
CA ASN A 121 1.93 6.98 -20.26
C ASN A 121 1.63 6.05 -19.08
N PHE A 122 1.00 4.90 -19.32
CA PHE A 122 0.74 3.89 -18.28
C PHE A 122 2.02 3.17 -17.81
N VAL A 123 2.88 2.79 -18.77
CA VAL A 123 4.03 1.91 -18.53
C VAL A 123 5.06 2.54 -17.58
N LEU A 124 5.29 3.84 -17.71
CA LEU A 124 6.35 4.54 -16.97
C LEU A 124 6.08 4.65 -15.46
N PRO A 125 4.93 5.18 -14.99
CA PRO A 125 4.62 5.23 -13.56
C PRO A 125 4.43 3.82 -12.98
N PHE A 126 3.91 2.87 -13.76
CA PHE A 126 3.80 1.48 -13.34
C PHE A 126 5.17 0.82 -13.13
N GLY A 127 6.09 0.99 -14.09
CA GLY A 127 7.46 0.50 -13.99
C GLY A 127 8.16 1.08 -12.77
N ILE A 128 8.14 2.40 -12.58
CA ILE A 128 8.79 3.04 -11.44
C ILE A 128 8.22 2.54 -10.11
N GLY A 129 6.89 2.44 -9.98
CA GLY A 129 6.25 1.97 -8.75
C GLY A 129 6.58 0.52 -8.42
N THR A 130 6.59 -0.35 -9.44
CA THR A 130 6.94 -1.78 -9.27
C THR A 130 8.43 -1.99 -9.01
N PHE A 131 9.31 -1.25 -9.70
CA PHE A 131 10.75 -1.24 -9.40
C PHE A 131 11.00 -0.78 -7.95
N ALA A 132 10.37 0.32 -7.51
CA ALA A 132 10.51 0.80 -6.14
C ALA A 132 10.02 -0.19 -5.08
N ALA A 133 9.04 -1.04 -5.40
CA ALA A 133 8.58 -2.11 -4.52
C ALA A 133 9.52 -3.32 -4.49
N ILE A 134 10.14 -3.68 -5.62
CA ILE A 134 11.01 -4.87 -5.75
C ILE A 134 12.43 -4.60 -5.28
N LEU A 135 12.97 -3.41 -5.57
CA LEU A 135 14.39 -3.08 -5.39
C LEU A 135 14.90 -3.38 -3.96
N PRO A 136 14.20 -3.01 -2.87
CA PRO A 136 14.67 -3.29 -1.52
C PRO A 136 14.77 -4.80 -1.23
N LEU A 137 13.83 -5.59 -1.75
CA LEU A 137 13.83 -7.05 -1.61
C LEU A 137 14.93 -7.69 -2.46
N ALA A 138 15.13 -7.22 -3.70
CA ALA A 138 16.18 -7.70 -4.58
C ALA A 138 17.56 -7.43 -3.98
N VAL A 139 17.78 -6.22 -3.45
CA VAL A 139 19.02 -5.85 -2.75
C VAL A 139 19.23 -6.73 -1.52
N PHE A 140 18.17 -7.03 -0.76
CA PHE A 140 18.25 -7.96 0.37
C PHE A 140 18.71 -9.36 -0.06
N ILE A 141 18.11 -9.93 -1.10
CA ILE A 141 18.46 -11.27 -1.59
C ILE A 141 19.91 -11.29 -2.09
N ILE A 142 20.31 -10.29 -2.88
CA ILE A 142 21.66 -10.23 -3.48
C ILE A 142 22.73 -10.07 -2.40
N LEU A 143 22.56 -9.13 -1.47
CA LEU A 143 23.54 -8.86 -0.41
C LEU A 143 23.55 -9.97 0.66
N GLY A 144 22.41 -10.64 0.87
CA GLY A 144 22.29 -11.81 1.74
C GLY A 144 23.03 -13.02 1.18
N ILE A 145 22.86 -13.32 -0.12
CA ILE A 145 23.59 -14.41 -0.80
C ILE A 145 25.09 -14.10 -0.87
N ALA A 146 25.47 -12.84 -1.08
CA ALA A 146 26.87 -12.41 -1.14
C ALA A 146 27.60 -12.46 0.22
N GLY A 147 26.90 -12.71 1.34
CA GLY A 147 27.52 -12.78 2.68
C GLY A 147 28.02 -11.44 3.24
N ILE A 148 27.81 -10.34 2.53
CA ILE A 148 28.29 -8.99 2.89
C ILE A 148 27.50 -8.41 4.08
N ILE A 149 26.24 -8.82 4.26
CA ILE A 149 25.39 -8.38 5.36
C ILE A 149 25.23 -9.53 6.36
N SER A 150 26.07 -9.57 7.38
CA SER A 150 25.86 -10.42 8.56
C SER A 150 25.04 -9.73 9.67
N SER A 151 24.77 -8.42 9.56
CA SER A 151 24.10 -7.63 10.60
C SER A 151 22.64 -7.25 10.21
N PRO A 152 21.62 -7.80 10.89
CA PRO A 152 20.21 -7.53 10.60
C PRO A 152 19.74 -6.09 10.93
N GLU A 153 20.54 -5.29 11.65
CA GLU A 153 20.16 -3.93 12.07
C GLU A 153 20.24 -2.89 10.94
N LYS A 154 21.28 -2.92 10.10
CA LYS A 154 21.41 -2.03 8.92
C LYS A 154 20.31 -2.32 7.89
N LEU A 155 19.88 -3.56 7.81
CA LEU A 155 18.79 -4.02 6.94
C LEU A 155 17.44 -3.41 7.37
N ASN A 156 17.16 -3.47 8.67
CA ASN A 156 15.97 -2.85 9.24
C ASN A 156 15.96 -1.34 9.03
N HIS A 157 17.10 -0.67 8.87
CA HIS A 157 17.14 0.77 8.60
C HIS A 157 16.80 1.11 7.13
N MET A 158 17.20 0.30 6.15
CA MET A 158 16.88 0.52 4.74
C MET A 158 15.39 0.26 4.45
N LEU A 159 14.83 -0.85 4.95
CA LEU A 159 13.41 -1.19 4.78
C LEU A 159 12.45 -0.22 5.48
N LYS A 160 12.94 0.56 6.45
CA LYS A 160 12.17 1.61 7.14
C LYS A 160 12.17 2.93 6.39
N PHE A 161 13.15 3.19 5.52
CA PHE A 161 13.26 4.46 4.80
C PHE A 161 12.48 4.45 3.48
N ASP A 162 12.32 3.27 2.87
CA ASP A 162 11.66 3.15 1.57
C ASP A 162 10.12 3.24 1.69
N PRO A 163 9.46 4.25 1.09
CA PRO A 163 8.02 4.46 1.21
C PRO A 163 7.16 3.29 0.71
N TYR A 164 7.71 2.52 -0.23
CA TYR A 164 7.06 1.38 -0.87
C TYR A 164 7.21 0.08 -0.06
N SER A 165 8.23 -0.02 0.81
CA SER A 165 8.43 -1.19 1.68
C SER A 165 7.80 -1.02 3.06
N LEU A 166 7.48 0.20 3.49
CA LEU A 166 6.80 0.49 4.77
C LEU A 166 5.60 -0.44 5.04
N PRO A 167 4.64 -0.63 4.12
CA PRO A 167 3.53 -1.55 4.33
C PRO A 167 3.92 -3.04 4.41
N PHE A 168 5.17 -3.42 4.09
CA PHE A 168 5.66 -4.82 4.17
C PHE A 168 6.79 -5.01 5.17
N SER A 169 7.29 -3.92 5.78
CA SER A 169 8.40 -3.95 6.72
C SER A 169 8.18 -4.94 7.87
N PHE A 170 6.93 -5.15 8.30
CA PHE A 170 6.58 -6.11 9.35
C PHE A 170 6.75 -7.58 8.93
N VAL A 171 6.71 -7.90 7.64
CA VAL A 171 6.94 -9.27 7.13
C VAL A 171 8.42 -9.61 7.14
N PHE A 172 9.26 -8.59 6.98
CA PHE A 172 10.71 -8.73 6.89
C PHE A 172 11.44 -8.39 8.19
N ASP A 173 10.73 -8.02 9.26
CA ASP A 173 11.33 -7.85 10.59
C ASP A 173 11.68 -9.22 11.18
N TYR A 174 12.87 -9.71 10.81
CA TYR A 174 13.42 -10.97 11.27
C TYR A 174 13.58 -11.03 12.81
N ALA A 175 13.62 -9.87 13.50
CA ALA A 175 13.71 -9.80 14.96
C ALA A 175 12.37 -10.14 15.67
N GLY A 176 11.24 -10.06 14.98
CA GLY A 176 9.91 -10.37 15.52
C GLY A 176 9.48 -11.83 15.40
N ILE A 177 10.25 -12.68 14.69
CA ILE A 177 9.93 -14.10 14.44
C ILE A 177 10.32 -14.97 15.66
N LYS A 178 10.09 -14.49 16.88
CA LYS A 178 10.35 -15.23 18.13
C LYS A 178 9.15 -15.37 19.07
N SER A 179 7.98 -14.77 18.80
CA SER A 179 6.81 -14.99 19.66
C SER A 179 5.78 -15.88 19.01
N ASN A 180 5.69 -17.13 19.50
CA ASN A 180 4.49 -17.94 19.34
C ASN A 180 3.30 -17.18 19.95
N THR A 181 2.22 -17.08 19.18
CA THR A 181 0.91 -16.49 19.52
C THR A 181 0.77 -14.97 19.40
N THR A 182 -0.40 -14.58 18.89
CA THR A 182 -0.94 -13.23 18.68
C THR A 182 -0.51 -12.53 17.39
N VAL A 183 -1.47 -12.47 16.46
CA VAL A 183 -1.74 -11.40 15.50
C VAL A 183 -0.57 -10.43 15.25
N VAL A 184 -0.05 -10.47 14.03
CA VAL A 184 1.02 -9.58 13.54
C VAL A 184 0.65 -8.11 13.77
N GLN A 185 1.20 -7.53 14.84
CA GLN A 185 0.94 -6.14 15.24
C GLN A 185 1.97 -5.24 14.56
N ILE A 186 1.55 -4.48 13.55
CA ILE A 186 2.38 -3.38 13.03
C ILE A 186 2.59 -2.37 14.17
N PRO A 187 3.85 -2.00 14.49
CA PRO A 187 4.12 -1.01 15.52
C PRO A 187 3.51 0.34 15.13
N ALA A 188 2.80 0.98 16.07
CA ALA A 188 2.08 2.23 15.81
C ALA A 188 3.00 3.35 15.28
N LYS A 189 4.29 3.35 15.66
CA LYS A 189 5.30 4.29 15.19
C LYS A 189 5.47 4.27 13.67
N PHE A 190 5.42 3.10 13.03
CA PHE A 190 5.54 2.99 11.58
C PHE A 190 4.31 3.52 10.87
N VAL A 191 3.13 3.22 11.41
CA VAL A 191 1.85 3.72 10.89
C VAL A 191 1.85 5.25 10.90
N ILE A 192 2.27 5.85 12.02
CA ILE A 192 2.34 7.32 12.15
C ILE A 192 3.35 7.91 11.16
N ALA A 193 4.53 7.27 11.00
CA ALA A 193 5.54 7.72 10.05
C ALA A 193 5.01 7.67 8.60
N SER A 194 4.32 6.60 8.21
CA SER A 194 3.70 6.49 6.89
C SER A 194 2.61 7.54 6.66
N VAL A 195 1.74 7.76 7.66
CA VAL A 195 0.69 8.78 7.57
C VAL A 195 1.31 10.17 7.43
N ALA A 196 2.31 10.50 8.26
CA ALA A 196 3.01 11.78 8.20
C ALA A 196 3.71 11.98 6.85
N ALA A 197 4.47 10.99 6.37
CA ALA A 197 5.13 11.05 5.07
C ALA A 197 4.12 11.18 3.92
N GLY A 198 3.01 10.46 3.97
CA GLY A 198 1.95 10.54 2.97
C GLY A 198 1.26 11.90 2.95
N LEU A 199 1.10 12.56 4.10
CA LEU A 199 0.56 13.92 4.20
C LEU A 199 1.54 14.95 3.63
N VAL A 200 2.83 14.83 3.94
CA VAL A 200 3.87 15.70 3.38
C VAL A 200 3.93 15.57 1.86
N ILE A 201 3.89 14.34 1.33
CA ILE A 201 3.94 14.11 -0.12
C ILE A 201 2.64 14.53 -0.79
N GLY A 202 1.49 14.29 -0.17
CA GLY A 202 0.19 14.75 -0.68
C GLY A 202 0.10 16.28 -0.74
N THR A 203 0.57 16.97 0.29
CA THR A 203 0.63 18.45 0.29
C THR A 203 1.64 18.97 -0.73
N ALA A 204 2.80 18.36 -0.87
CA ALA A 204 3.77 18.69 -1.92
C ALA A 204 3.18 18.51 -3.32
N GLY A 205 2.46 17.39 -3.55
CA GLY A 205 1.77 17.12 -4.81
C GLY A 205 0.67 18.13 -5.12
N PHE A 206 -0.07 18.60 -4.11
CA PHE A 206 -1.05 19.66 -4.24
C PHE A 206 -0.41 20.99 -4.69
N PHE A 207 0.71 21.39 -4.07
CA PHE A 207 1.41 22.62 -4.47
C PHE A 207 2.01 22.55 -5.87
N ASP A 208 2.54 21.38 -6.24
CA ASP A 208 3.08 21.11 -7.57
C ASP A 208 1.99 21.24 -8.65
N LEU A 209 0.80 20.64 -8.41
CA LEU A 209 -0.32 20.74 -9.34
C LEU A 209 -0.88 22.16 -9.45
N ARG A 210 -0.87 22.92 -8.35
CA ARG A 210 -1.31 24.32 -8.33
C ARG A 210 -0.43 25.23 -9.21
N ARG A 211 0.86 24.94 -9.33
CA ARG A 211 1.82 25.72 -10.12
C ARG A 211 1.88 25.33 -11.59
N ARG A 212 1.22 24.23 -11.99
CA ARG A 212 1.26 23.74 -13.37
C ARG A 212 0.39 24.61 -14.28
N ASN A 213 1.02 25.38 -15.15
CA ASN A 213 0.37 26.03 -16.28
C ASN A 213 0.32 25.05 -17.45
N ILE A 214 -0.90 24.80 -17.94
CA ILE A 214 -1.13 23.97 -19.12
C ILE A 214 -1.30 24.95 -20.27
N HIS A 215 -0.24 25.08 -21.07
CA HIS A 215 -0.33 25.61 -22.43
C HIS A 215 -0.64 24.45 -23.38
#